data_AF-A0A101H6Y4-F1
#
_entry.id   AF-A0A101H6Y4-F1
#
_cell.length_a   1.000
_cell.length_b   1.000
_cell.length_c   1.000
_cell.angle_alpha   90.00
_cell.angle_beta   90.00
_cell.angle_gamma   90.00
#
_symmetry.space_group_name_H-M   'P 1'
#
loop_
_entity.id
_entity.type
_entity.pdbx_description
1 polymer ?
#
loop_
_entity_poly.entity_id
_entity_poly.type
_entity_poly.pdbx_seq_one_letter_code
_entity_poly.pdbx_strand_id
1 'polypeptide(L)'
;MIINYKHMRNIDLLKMMINEENNVDVERQILDRFGDNIVEILIHSSEEELKAIKGIGPKKAAQIIAFREIVRRLYEVPNLENPKITSPKDVFDLVKANL
;
A
#
# COMPACT_ATOMS: atom_id res chain seq x y z
N MET A 1 7.13 -12.67 19.88
CA MET A 1 6.92 -11.21 19.83
C MET A 1 5.77 -10.97 18.87
N ILE A 2 4.67 -10.35 19.30
CA ILE A 2 3.57 -10.01 18.40
C ILE A 2 3.95 -8.67 17.74
N ILE A 3 4.19 -8.68 16.43
CA ILE A 3 4.50 -7.47 15.68
C ILE A 3 3.19 -6.69 15.48
N ASN A 4 3.15 -5.43 15.94
CA ASN A 4 1.99 -4.57 15.76
C ASN A 4 2.21 -3.64 14.56
N TYR A 5 1.73 -4.06 13.39
CA TYR A 5 1.86 -3.34 12.12
C TYR A 5 1.13 -1.97 12.11
N LYS A 6 0.12 -1.78 12.96
CA LYS A 6 -0.75 -0.58 12.95
C LYS A 6 -0.01 0.69 13.38
N HIS A 7 1.05 0.56 14.19
CA HIS A 7 1.81 1.70 14.72
C HIS A 7 3.17 1.89 14.05
N MET A 8 3.46 1.13 13.00
CA MET A 8 4.71 1.28 12.24
C MET A 8 4.59 2.43 11.25
N ARG A 9 5.72 3.11 10.97
CA ARG A 9 5.76 4.13 9.91
C ARG A 9 5.61 3.47 8.55
N ASN A 10 5.23 4.26 7.55
CA ASN A 10 5.07 3.76 6.19
C ASN A 10 6.39 3.17 5.67
N ILE A 11 7.50 3.85 5.95
CA ILE A 11 8.84 3.40 5.57
C ILE A 11 9.25 2.09 6.26
N ASP A 12 8.85 1.86 7.51
CA ASP A 12 9.17 0.63 8.22
C ASP A 12 8.43 -0.56 7.57
N LEU A 13 7.15 -0.39 7.25
CA LEU A 13 6.35 -1.38 6.54
C LEU A 13 6.92 -1.67 5.14
N LEU A 14 7.35 -0.63 4.42
CA LEU A 14 7.97 -0.76 3.11
C LEU A 14 9.29 -1.53 3.19
N LYS A 15 10.17 -1.19 4.15
CA LYS A 15 11.45 -1.88 4.35
C LYS A 15 11.24 -3.36 4.68
N MET A 16 10.24 -3.69 5.49
CA MET A 16 9.84 -5.09 5.73
C MET A 16 9.40 -5.79 4.44
N MET A 17 8.56 -5.13 3.63
CA MET A 17 8.06 -5.71 2.37
C MET A 17 9.19 -6.07 1.39
N ILE A 18 10.27 -5.27 1.36
CA ILE A 18 11.42 -5.49 0.46
C ILE A 18 12.64 -6.16 1.13
N ASN A 19 12.50 -6.61 2.38
CA ASN A 19 13.57 -7.22 3.20
C ASN A 19 14.80 -6.32 3.35
N GLU A 20 14.59 -5.10 3.84
CA GLU A 20 15.60 -4.06 4.11
C GLU A 20 15.46 -3.46 5.52
N GLU A 21 14.92 -4.21 6.49
CA GLU A 21 14.53 -3.72 7.82
C GLU A 21 15.66 -3.00 8.55
N ASN A 22 16.89 -3.51 8.44
CA ASN A 22 18.06 -3.00 9.16
C ASN A 22 18.92 -2.03 8.32
N ASN A 23 18.50 -1.69 7.10
CA ASN A 23 19.31 -0.88 6.19
C ASN A 23 19.00 0.61 6.32
N VAL A 24 19.80 1.29 7.14
CA VAL A 24 19.66 2.73 7.43
C VAL A 24 19.90 3.60 6.19
N ASP A 25 20.77 3.17 5.27
CA ASP A 25 21.06 3.93 4.04
C ASP A 25 19.89 3.90 3.06
N VAL A 26 19.18 2.77 2.97
CA VAL A 26 17.93 2.66 2.19
C VAL A 26 16.87 3.55 2.80
N GLU A 27 16.71 3.51 4.13
CA GLU A 27 15.75 4.36 4.83
C GLU A 27 16.00 5.85 4.56
N ARG A 28 17.25 6.31 4.75
CA ARG A 28 17.63 7.70 4.54
C ARG A 28 17.33 8.14 3.10
N GLN A 29 17.75 7.37 2.11
CA GLN A 29 17.55 7.72 0.70
C GLN A 29 16.07 7.76 0.28
N ILE A 30 15.24 6.87 0.84
CA ILE A 30 13.78 6.92 0.62
C ILE A 30 13.21 8.20 1.23
N LEU A 31 13.55 8.51 2.49
CA LEU A 31 13.06 9.71 3.16
C LEU A 31 13.52 11.00 2.46
N ASP A 32 14.78 11.06 2.02
CA ASP A 32 15.34 12.21 1.32
C ASP A 32 14.64 12.47 -0.02
N ARG A 33 14.23 11.40 -0.73
CA ARG A 33 13.62 11.49 -2.06
C ARG A 33 12.09 11.63 -2.03
N PHE A 34 11.43 10.92 -1.14
CA PHE A 34 9.97 10.77 -1.13
C PHE A 34 9.31 11.13 0.21
N GLY A 35 10.10 11.36 1.27
CA GLY A 35 9.60 11.46 2.64
C GLY A 35 9.01 10.14 3.16
N ASP A 36 8.24 10.20 4.25
CA ASP A 36 7.45 9.05 4.76
C ASP A 36 6.05 8.98 4.09
N ASN A 37 5.95 9.43 2.83
CA ASN A 37 4.71 9.47 2.07
C ASN A 37 4.55 8.20 1.23
N ILE A 38 3.69 7.29 1.70
CA ILE A 38 3.45 6.01 1.03
C ILE A 38 2.89 6.16 -0.39
N VAL A 39 2.15 7.23 -0.68
CA VAL A 39 1.58 7.48 -2.01
C VAL A 39 2.69 7.82 -3.01
N GLU A 40 3.63 8.70 -2.63
CA GLU A 40 4.79 9.01 -3.47
C GLU A 40 5.62 7.76 -3.75
N ILE A 41 5.89 6.97 -2.69
CA ILE A 41 6.76 5.80 -2.81
C ILE A 41 6.10 4.68 -3.63
N LEU A 42 4.82 4.36 -3.38
CA LEU A 42 4.17 3.22 -4.02
C LEU A 42 3.48 3.58 -5.34
N ILE A 43 2.96 4.79 -5.50
CA ILE A 43 2.07 5.13 -6.61
C ILE A 43 2.75 6.05 -7.62
N HIS A 44 3.57 7.00 -7.18
CA HIS A 44 4.17 7.98 -8.10
C HIS A 44 5.58 7.65 -8.55
N SER A 45 6.31 6.83 -7.80
CA SER A 45 7.66 6.40 -8.19
C SER A 45 7.69 5.57 -9.49
N SER A 46 8.71 5.84 -10.31
CA SER A 46 9.11 5.00 -11.44
C SER A 46 10.07 3.88 -10.99
N GLU A 47 10.18 2.82 -11.79
CA GLU A 47 11.13 1.74 -11.51
C GLU A 47 12.58 2.25 -11.50
N GLU A 48 12.92 3.19 -12.38
CA GLU A 48 14.24 3.82 -12.47
C GLU A 48 14.58 4.62 -11.21
N GLU A 49 13.63 5.38 -10.67
CA GLU A 49 13.83 6.12 -9.42
C GLU A 49 14.02 5.19 -8.23
N LEU A 50 13.28 4.08 -8.19
CA LEU A 50 13.46 3.04 -7.17
C LEU A 50 14.84 2.39 -7.30
N LYS A 51 15.26 2.01 -8.51
CA LYS A 51 16.58 1.42 -8.78
C LYS A 51 17.75 2.36 -8.48
N ALA A 52 17.52 3.67 -8.47
CA ALA A 52 18.54 4.66 -8.12
C ALA A 52 18.87 4.68 -6.62
N ILE A 53 18.03 4.08 -5.77
CA ILE A 53 18.30 3.95 -4.33
C ILE A 53 19.28 2.81 -4.10
N LYS A 54 20.46 3.12 -3.55
CA LYS A 54 21.47 2.10 -3.23
C LYS A 54 20.90 1.09 -2.24
N GLY A 55 20.79 -0.17 -2.65
CA GLY A 55 20.16 -1.26 -1.90
C GLY A 55 18.87 -1.79 -2.55
N ILE A 56 18.19 -0.94 -3.33
CA ILE A 56 17.00 -1.33 -4.10
C ILE A 56 17.43 -1.68 -5.53
N GLY A 57 17.82 -2.93 -5.73
CA GLY A 57 18.09 -3.47 -7.06
C GLY A 57 16.81 -3.80 -7.85
N PRO A 58 16.93 -4.30 -9.09
CA PRO A 58 15.80 -4.61 -9.96
C PRO A 58 14.74 -5.51 -9.32
N LYS A 59 15.17 -6.50 -8.52
CA LYS A 59 14.25 -7.40 -7.82
C LYS A 59 13.35 -6.67 -6.81
N LYS A 60 13.91 -5.75 -6.03
CA LYS A 60 13.17 -5.01 -4.99
C LYS A 60 12.29 -3.93 -5.60
N ALA A 61 12.78 -3.25 -6.65
CA ALA A 61 11.96 -2.34 -7.45
C ALA A 61 10.73 -3.08 -8.03
N ALA A 62 10.94 -4.26 -8.62
CA ALA A 62 9.85 -5.08 -9.13
C ALA A 62 8.85 -5.52 -8.03
N GLN A 63 9.31 -5.80 -6.80
CA GLN A 63 8.41 -6.08 -5.68
C GLN A 63 7.50 -4.89 -5.34
N ILE A 64 8.06 -3.68 -5.30
CA ILE A 64 7.29 -2.44 -5.04
C ILE A 64 6.26 -2.21 -6.15
N ILE A 65 6.67 -2.33 -7.42
CA ILE A 65 5.77 -2.15 -8.57
C ILE A 65 4.67 -3.22 -8.60
N ALA A 66 4.99 -4.48 -8.29
CA ALA A 66 3.99 -5.53 -8.18
C ALA A 66 2.98 -5.24 -7.05
N PHE A 67 3.46 -4.76 -5.90
CA PHE A 67 2.59 -4.38 -4.80
C PHE A 67 1.67 -3.20 -5.17
N ARG A 68 2.20 -2.18 -5.85
CA ARG A 68 1.40 -1.07 -6.42
C ARG A 68 0.24 -1.58 -7.28
N GLU A 69 0.52 -2.51 -8.19
CA GLU A 69 -0.49 -3.06 -9.09
C GLU A 69 -1.54 -3.89 -8.32
N ILE A 70 -1.14 -4.65 -7.31
CA ILE A 70 -2.08 -5.36 -6.42
C ILE A 70 -3.00 -4.37 -5.72
N VAL A 71 -2.43 -3.31 -5.13
CA VAL A 71 -3.18 -2.27 -4.42
C VAL A 71 -4.15 -1.57 -5.38
N ARG A 72 -3.70 -1.18 -6.58
CA ARG A 72 -4.56 -0.58 -7.61
C ARG A 72 -5.76 -1.49 -7.94
N ARG A 73 -5.51 -2.78 -8.19
CA ARG A 73 -6.58 -3.75 -8.46
C ARG A 73 -7.55 -3.87 -7.29
N LEU A 74 -7.06 -3.89 -6.05
CA LEU A 74 -7.90 -3.94 -4.85
C LEU A 74 -8.79 -2.70 -4.71
N TYR A 75 -8.27 -1.51 -5.04
CA TYR A 75 -9.06 -0.27 -5.05
C TYR A 75 -10.08 -0.20 -6.20
N GLU A 76 -9.76 -0.83 -7.33
CA GLU A 76 -10.66 -0.89 -8.50
C GLU A 76 -11.70 -2.01 -8.41
N VAL A 77 -11.56 -2.94 -7.46
CA VAL A 77 -12.66 -3.87 -7.14
C VAL A 77 -13.85 -2.97 -6.79
N PRO A 78 -14.97 -3.06 -7.55
CA PRO A 78 -16.17 -2.32 -7.17
C PRO A 78 -16.40 -2.61 -5.71
N ASN A 79 -16.60 -1.58 -4.88
CA ASN A 79 -17.16 -1.83 -3.57
C ASN A 79 -18.37 -2.70 -3.84
N LEU A 80 -18.28 -3.99 -3.48
CA LEU A 80 -19.46 -4.77 -3.18
C LEU A 80 -20.02 -3.95 -2.04
N GLU A 81 -20.93 -3.04 -2.37
CA GLU A 81 -21.70 -2.32 -1.39
C GLU A 81 -22.25 -3.45 -0.53
N ASN A 82 -21.63 -3.66 0.61
CA ASN A 82 -22.15 -4.49 1.66
C ASN A 82 -22.95 -3.48 2.46
N PRO A 83 -24.20 -3.18 2.04
CA PRO A 83 -25.04 -2.26 2.75
C PRO A 83 -25.02 -2.70 4.20
N LYS A 84 -24.62 -1.80 5.09
CA LYS A 84 -24.62 -2.09 6.51
C LYS A 84 -26.10 -2.17 6.94
N ILE A 85 -26.63 -3.38 7.03
CA ILE A 85 -27.99 -3.61 7.51
C ILE A 85 -27.99 -3.47 9.03
N THR A 86 -28.48 -2.34 9.50
CA THR A 86 -28.68 -2.00 10.91
C THR A 86 -30.14 -2.02 11.33
N SER A 87 -31.05 -2.01 10.35
CA SER A 87 -32.49 -2.05 10.58
C SER A 87 -33.24 -2.80 9.46
N PRO A 88 -34.48 -3.28 9.72
CA PRO A 88 -35.32 -3.85 8.66
C PRO A 88 -35.58 -2.89 7.49
N LYS A 89 -35.53 -1.57 7.73
CA LYS A 89 -35.70 -0.56 6.68
C LYS A 89 -34.56 -0.61 5.65
N ASP A 90 -33.33 -0.86 6.11
CA ASP A 90 -32.15 -0.92 5.25
C ASP A 90 -32.28 -2.05 4.21
N VAL A 91 -32.90 -3.17 4.59
CA VAL A 91 -33.21 -4.29 3.69
C VAL A 91 -34.30 -3.92 2.69
N PHE A 92 -35.38 -3.27 3.17
CA PHE A 92 -36.48 -2.84 2.31
C PHE A 92 -36.01 -1.87 1.22
N ASP A 93 -35.22 -0.86 1.60
CA ASP A 93 -34.69 0.14 0.67
C ASP A 93 -33.73 -0.50 -0.35
N LEU A 94 -32.92 -1.47 0.07
CA LEU A 94 -32.03 -2.24 -0.83
C LEU A 94 -32.80 -3.03 -1.89
N VAL A 95 -33.82 -3.79 -1.47
CA VAL A 95 -34.61 -4.63 -2.39
C VAL A 95 -35.42 -3.76 -3.33
N LYS A 96 -36.01 -2.67 -2.83
CA LYS A 96 -36.79 -1.71 -3.63
C LYS A 96 -35.96 -1.01 -4.70
N ALA A 97 -34.71 -0.65 -4.41
CA ALA A 97 -33.82 -0.01 -5.38
C ALA A 97 -33.43 -0.92 -6.57
N ASN A 98 -33.64 -2.24 -6.44
CA ASN A 98 -33.31 -3.24 -7.46
C ASN A 98 -34.56 -3.84 -8.15
N LEU A 99 -35.75 -3.26 -7.95
CA LEU A 99 -37.01 -3.57 -8.63
C LEU A 99 -37.30 -2.54 -9.74
#